data_AF-A0A7L4PZL7-F1
#
_entry.id   AF-A0A7L4PZL7-F1
#
_cell.length_a   1.000
_cell.length_b   1.000
_cell.length_c   1.000
_cell.angle_alpha   90.00
_cell.angle_beta   90.00
_cell.angle_gamma   90.00
#
_symmetry.space_group_name_H-M   'P 1'
#
loop_
_entity.id
_entity.type
_entity.pdbx_description
1 polymer ?
#
loop_
_entity_poly.entity_id
_entity_poly.type
_entity_poly.pdbx_seq_one_letter_code
_entity_poly.pdbx_strand_id
1 'polypeptide(L)'
;DSVGANALLAGMAREVNAAVIFTSEHSDKTQGSVQEMRRATEMMVLAEGRPYPKDLGIDLLVIKEKRRRREPPVRYDSVVPVAPMPREITYDPCGNFRIGIEGDEIVAVIKGRAYRGTSWADLFHTIQENGDVSLLDHAAYLGAELFKAELAIRFGRSFEQDGPF
;
A
#
# COMPACT_ATOMS: atom_id res chain seq x y z
N ASP A 1 -6.39 18.51 0.09
CA ASP A 1 -5.85 17.67 1.15
C ASP A 1 -6.81 17.78 2.32
N SER A 2 -7.65 16.77 2.53
CA SER A 2 -8.65 16.75 3.61
C SER A 2 -8.08 16.23 4.93
N VAL A 3 -7.05 15.38 4.86
CA VAL A 3 -6.41 14.74 6.00
C VAL A 3 -5.83 15.78 6.95
N GLY A 4 -4.95 16.64 6.44
CA GLY A 4 -4.33 17.71 7.24
C GLY A 4 -5.35 18.74 7.72
N ALA A 5 -6.33 19.09 6.88
CA ALA A 5 -7.40 20.02 7.26
C ALA A 5 -8.26 19.46 8.40
N ASN A 6 -8.63 18.18 8.34
CA ASN A 6 -9.40 17.51 9.38
C ASN A 6 -8.61 17.40 10.68
N ALA A 7 -7.31 17.08 10.63
CA ALA A 7 -6.43 17.08 11.80
C ALA A 7 -6.40 18.44 12.51
N LEU A 8 -6.22 19.52 11.74
CA LEU A 8 -6.18 20.88 12.26
C LEU A 8 -7.51 21.27 12.90
N LEU A 9 -8.62 21.04 12.19
CA LEU A 9 -9.96 21.38 12.67
C LEU A 9 -10.35 20.57 13.90
N ALA A 10 -9.98 19.28 13.97
CA ALA A 10 -10.18 18.46 15.16
C ALA A 10 -9.40 19.00 16.37
N GLY A 11 -8.15 19.44 16.17
CA GLY A 11 -7.34 20.09 17.20
C GLY A 11 -7.99 21.37 17.72
N MET A 12 -8.39 22.28 16.83
CA MET A 12 -9.12 23.50 17.19
C MET A 12 -10.41 23.19 17.94
N ALA A 13 -11.19 22.22 17.45
CA ALA A 13 -12.43 21.78 18.08
C ALA A 13 -12.19 21.25 19.51
N ARG A 14 -11.10 20.51 19.73
CA ARG A 14 -10.71 20.03 21.06
C ARG A 14 -10.35 21.19 21.99
N GLU A 15 -9.58 22.16 21.52
CA GLU A 15 -9.17 23.34 22.32
C GLU A 15 -10.35 24.21 22.75
N VAL A 16 -11.34 24.42 21.87
CA VAL A 16 -12.53 25.21 22.19
C VAL A 16 -13.64 24.41 22.89
N ASN A 17 -13.38 23.14 23.24
CA ASN A 17 -14.37 22.22 23.82
C ASN A 17 -15.66 22.08 22.99
N ALA A 18 -15.51 21.99 21.66
CA ALA A 18 -16.66 21.77 20.78
C ALA A 18 -17.31 20.41 21.07
N ALA A 19 -18.63 20.40 21.26
CA ALA A 19 -19.40 19.18 21.51
C ALA A 19 -19.63 18.34 20.24
N VAL A 20 -19.65 18.99 19.07
CA VAL A 20 -19.99 18.37 17.78
C VAL A 20 -19.09 18.93 16.68
N ILE A 21 -18.59 18.04 15.82
CA ILE A 21 -17.90 18.39 14.57
C ILE A 21 -18.73 17.87 13.40
N PHE A 22 -19.10 18.76 12.49
CA PHE A 22 -19.81 18.40 11.26
C PHE A 22 -18.83 18.25 10.10
N THR A 23 -18.89 17.12 9.38
CA THR A 23 -18.04 16.79 8.23
C THR A 23 -18.86 16.02 7.20
N SER A 24 -18.44 16.02 5.93
CA SER A 24 -19.22 15.40 4.86
C SER A 24 -18.37 14.88 3.69
N GLU A 25 -18.94 13.94 2.92
CA GLU A 25 -18.27 13.27 1.80
C GLU A 25 -19.04 13.47 0.47
N HIS A 26 -19.24 14.72 0.06
CA HIS A 26 -20.07 15.04 -1.12
C HIS A 26 -19.36 14.93 -2.49
N SER A 27 -18.06 14.65 -2.53
CA SER A 27 -17.30 14.64 -3.79
C SER A 27 -16.16 13.64 -3.76
N ASP A 28 -15.61 13.29 -4.93
CA ASP A 28 -14.42 12.46 -5.05
C ASP A 28 -13.22 13.03 -4.25
N LYS A 29 -13.18 14.36 -4.04
CA LYS A 29 -12.13 15.03 -3.24
C LYS A 29 -12.28 14.83 -1.73
N THR A 30 -13.51 14.61 -1.26
CA THR A 30 -13.87 14.47 0.16
C THR A 30 -14.26 13.05 0.53
N GLN A 31 -14.12 12.09 -0.38
CA GLN A 31 -14.29 10.66 -0.08
C GLN A 31 -13.36 10.26 1.07
N GLY A 32 -13.88 9.62 2.11
CA GLY A 32 -13.14 9.26 3.32
C GLY A 32 -12.99 10.40 4.35
N SER A 33 -13.46 11.62 4.07
CA SER A 33 -13.32 12.77 4.98
C SER A 33 -14.07 12.60 6.31
N VAL A 34 -15.16 11.84 6.36
CA VAL A 34 -15.87 11.52 7.61
C VAL A 34 -15.01 10.58 8.47
N GLN A 35 -14.45 9.54 7.86
CA GLN A 35 -13.55 8.60 8.54
C GLN A 35 -12.28 9.30 9.03
N GLU A 36 -11.70 10.16 8.20
CA GLU A 36 -10.55 11.00 8.56
C GLU A 36 -10.87 11.92 9.74
N MET A 37 -11.97 12.66 9.72
CA MET A 37 -12.34 13.55 10.83
C MET A 37 -12.60 12.78 12.12
N ARG A 38 -13.26 11.62 12.03
CA ARG A 38 -13.46 10.74 13.19
C ARG A 38 -12.11 10.33 13.80
N ARG A 39 -11.21 9.82 12.96
CA ARG A 39 -9.87 9.40 13.36
C ARG A 39 -9.06 10.55 13.97
N ALA A 40 -9.12 11.74 13.38
CA ALA A 40 -8.48 12.95 13.89
C ALA A 40 -9.02 13.33 15.28
N THR A 41 -10.33 13.20 15.50
CA THR A 41 -10.96 13.44 16.80
C THR A 41 -10.50 12.42 17.84
N GLU A 42 -10.46 11.13 17.49
CA GLU A 42 -9.90 10.07 18.33
C GLU A 42 -8.42 10.36 18.70
N MET A 43 -7.62 10.82 17.73
CA MET A 43 -6.24 11.24 17.98
C MET A 43 -6.13 12.40 18.96
N MET A 44 -7.01 13.41 18.88
CA MET A 44 -7.00 14.54 19.83
C MET A 44 -7.36 14.11 21.25
N VAL A 45 -8.26 13.12 21.41
CA VAL A 45 -8.58 12.54 22.71
C VAL A 45 -7.39 11.77 23.28
N LEU A 46 -6.75 10.92 22.47
CA LEU A 46 -5.59 10.13 22.90
C LEU A 46 -4.34 11.00 23.17
N ALA A 47 -4.27 12.19 22.59
CA ALA A 47 -3.22 13.16 22.83
C ALA A 47 -3.37 13.94 24.15
N GLU A 48 -4.43 13.71 24.93
CA GLU A 48 -4.63 14.36 26.22
C GLU A 48 -3.42 14.14 27.15
N GLY A 49 -2.91 15.23 27.73
CA GLY A 49 -1.68 15.20 28.53
C GLY A 49 -0.38 15.06 27.72
N ARG A 50 -0.43 15.11 26.38
CA ARG A 50 0.74 15.10 25.48
C ARG A 50 0.86 16.44 24.73
N PRO A 51 2.07 16.87 24.35
CA PRO A 51 2.26 18.12 23.61
C PRO A 51 1.78 18.06 22.15
N TYR A 52 1.65 16.86 21.57
CA TYR A 52 1.24 16.68 20.17
C TYR A 52 0.64 15.27 19.95
N PRO A 53 -0.23 15.09 18.94
CA PRO A 53 -0.94 13.84 18.66
C PRO A 53 -0.09 12.85 17.83
N LYS A 54 1.02 12.37 18.41
CA LYS A 54 1.92 11.39 17.79
C LYS A 54 2.04 10.11 18.62
N ASP A 55 2.44 9.02 17.96
CA ASP A 55 2.70 7.72 18.58
C ASP A 55 1.51 7.22 19.41
N LEU A 56 0.32 7.26 18.80
CA LEU A 56 -0.97 6.93 19.43
C LEU A 56 -1.47 5.52 19.09
N GLY A 57 -0.74 4.77 18.26
CA GLY A 57 -1.19 3.48 17.72
C GLY A 57 -2.28 3.60 16.64
N ILE A 58 -2.62 4.83 16.26
CA ILE A 58 -3.56 5.16 15.20
C ILE A 58 -2.98 6.28 14.34
N ASP A 59 -3.24 6.19 13.03
CA ASP A 59 -2.69 7.11 12.05
C ASP A 59 -3.79 7.74 11.21
N LEU A 60 -3.48 8.91 10.66
CA LEU A 60 -4.33 9.65 9.73
C LEU A 60 -3.74 9.69 8.30
N LEU A 61 -2.53 9.17 8.10
CA LEU A 61 -1.88 9.17 6.80
C LEU A 61 -2.62 8.22 5.85
N VAL A 62 -3.12 8.77 4.74
CA VAL A 62 -3.78 8.01 3.68
C VAL A 62 -3.33 8.52 2.31
N ILE A 63 -3.14 7.62 1.36
CA ILE A 63 -2.87 7.97 -0.04
C ILE A 63 -4.20 8.28 -0.73
N LYS A 64 -4.34 9.50 -1.26
CA LYS A 64 -5.55 9.94 -1.98
C LYS A 64 -5.21 10.46 -3.36
N GLU A 65 -6.10 10.21 -4.31
CA GLU A 65 -6.09 10.86 -5.61
C GLU A 65 -7.06 12.04 -5.61
N LYS A 66 -6.62 13.20 -6.11
CA LYS A 66 -7.47 14.42 -6.17
C LYS A 66 -8.63 14.31 -7.16
N ARG A 67 -8.47 13.52 -8.22
CA ARG A 67 -9.42 13.40 -9.34
C ARG A 67 -9.41 11.98 -9.84
N ARG A 68 -10.38 11.17 -9.41
CA ARG A 68 -10.55 9.83 -9.95
C ARG A 68 -10.97 9.92 -11.42
N ARG A 69 -10.26 9.22 -12.29
CA ARG A 69 -10.67 9.04 -13.68
C ARG A 69 -11.78 7.99 -13.73
N ARG A 70 -12.91 8.33 -14.33
CA ARG A 70 -14.01 7.39 -14.60
C ARG A 70 -13.81 6.87 -16.01
N GLU A 71 -13.05 5.78 -16.13
CA GLU A 71 -12.87 5.12 -17.41
C GLU A 71 -14.19 4.46 -17.85
N PRO A 72 -14.49 4.45 -19.16
CA PRO A 72 -15.66 3.73 -19.66
C PRO A 72 -15.56 2.24 -19.31
N PRO A 73 -16.70 1.56 -19.11
CA PRO A 73 -16.68 0.13 -18.83
C PRO A 73 -16.02 -0.63 -19.99
N VAL A 74 -15.14 -1.58 -19.65
CA VAL A 74 -14.56 -2.51 -20.61
C VAL A 74 -15.69 -3.40 -21.15
N ARG A 75 -15.77 -3.57 -22.47
CA ARG A 75 -16.77 -4.44 -23.11
C ARG A 75 -16.28 -5.88 -23.07
N TYR A 76 -17.15 -6.80 -22.66
CA TYR A 76 -16.88 -8.24 -22.61
C TYR A 76 -18.16 -9.04 -22.92
N ASP A 77 -18.01 -10.24 -23.47
CA ASP A 77 -19.13 -11.08 -23.90
C ASP A 77 -19.52 -12.16 -22.87
N SER A 78 -18.60 -12.53 -21.98
CA SER A 78 -18.82 -13.56 -20.96
C SER A 78 -18.06 -13.24 -19.68
N VAL A 79 -18.52 -13.81 -18.56
CA VAL A 79 -17.92 -13.62 -17.23
C VAL A 79 -17.54 -14.98 -16.67
N VAL A 80 -16.29 -15.10 -16.23
CA VAL A 80 -15.81 -16.26 -15.45
C VAL A 80 -15.67 -15.79 -13.99
N PRO A 81 -16.44 -16.35 -13.04
CA PRO A 81 -16.32 -15.96 -11.63
C PRO A 81 -14.98 -16.41 -11.06
N VAL A 82 -14.40 -15.58 -10.19
CA VAL A 82 -13.12 -15.88 -9.52
C VAL A 82 -13.32 -16.99 -8.50
N ALA A 83 -12.41 -17.97 -8.51
CA ALA A 83 -12.29 -18.98 -7.46
C ALA A 83 -11.21 -18.56 -6.44
N PRO A 84 -11.37 -18.90 -5.14
CA PRO A 84 -10.34 -18.63 -4.16
C PRO A 84 -9.06 -19.42 -4.47
N MET A 85 -7.91 -18.85 -4.11
CA MET A 85 -6.62 -19.50 -4.28
C MET A 85 -6.54 -20.76 -3.39
N PRO A 86 -5.95 -21.88 -3.88
CA PRO A 86 -5.75 -23.08 -3.08
C PRO A 86 -4.92 -22.79 -1.82
N ARG A 87 -5.18 -23.55 -0.74
CA ARG A 87 -4.38 -23.44 0.51
C ARG A 87 -3.01 -24.11 0.40
N GLU A 88 -2.90 -25.12 -0.45
CA GLU A 88 -1.65 -25.84 -0.68
C GLU A 88 -0.83 -25.11 -1.74
N ILE A 89 0.41 -24.77 -1.40
CA ILE A 89 1.34 -24.09 -2.30
C ILE A 89 2.34 -25.14 -2.80
N THR A 90 2.51 -25.19 -4.11
CA THR A 90 3.60 -25.95 -4.73
C THR A 90 4.83 -25.06 -4.80
N TYR A 91 5.92 -25.47 -4.16
CA TYR A 91 7.18 -24.75 -4.23
C TYR A 91 7.82 -24.91 -5.61
N ASP A 92 8.37 -23.81 -6.12
CA ASP A 92 9.07 -23.82 -7.40
C ASP A 92 10.39 -24.62 -7.28
N PRO A 93 10.64 -25.60 -8.18
CA PRO A 93 11.91 -26.33 -8.25
C PRO A 93 13.14 -25.43 -8.39
N CYS A 94 12.99 -24.25 -8.99
CA CYS A 94 14.07 -23.27 -9.09
C CYS A 94 14.47 -22.67 -7.74
N GLY A 95 13.63 -22.79 -6.71
CA GLY A 95 13.86 -22.31 -5.35
C GLY A 95 13.12 -21.01 -5.04
N ASN A 96 13.36 -20.48 -3.84
CA ASN A 96 12.67 -19.29 -3.34
C ASN A 96 13.54 -18.05 -3.51
N PHE A 97 12.90 -16.93 -3.85
CA PHE A 97 13.53 -15.62 -3.83
C PHE A 97 13.43 -14.97 -2.46
N ARG A 98 14.53 -14.36 -2.03
CA ARG A 98 14.53 -13.35 -0.97
C ARG A 98 14.61 -11.97 -1.60
N ILE A 99 13.61 -11.14 -1.35
CA ILE A 99 13.52 -9.79 -1.89
C ILE A 99 13.86 -8.79 -0.79
N GLY A 100 14.57 -7.74 -1.15
CA GLY A 100 14.88 -6.61 -0.29
C GLY A 100 15.07 -5.33 -1.10
N ILE A 101 15.32 -4.24 -0.39
CA ILE A 101 15.66 -2.95 -0.98
C ILE A 101 17.02 -2.53 -0.43
N GLU A 102 17.91 -2.09 -1.31
CA GLU A 102 19.20 -1.50 -0.96
C GLU A 102 19.33 -0.14 -1.64
N GLY A 103 19.26 0.94 -0.85
CA GLY A 103 19.18 2.30 -1.40
C GLY A 103 17.94 2.47 -2.26
N ASP A 104 18.14 2.81 -3.53
CA ASP A 104 17.06 3.01 -4.52
C ASP A 104 16.88 1.80 -5.46
N GLU A 105 17.48 0.65 -5.13
CA GLU A 105 17.38 -0.57 -5.93
C GLU A 105 16.62 -1.69 -5.21
N ILE A 106 15.86 -2.47 -5.99
CA ILE A 106 15.28 -3.74 -5.59
C ILE A 106 16.37 -4.81 -5.75
N VAL A 107 16.48 -5.67 -4.74
CA VAL A 107 17.43 -6.79 -4.72
C VAL A 107 16.64 -8.09 -4.56
N ALA A 108 16.71 -8.96 -5.56
CA ALA A 108 16.11 -10.30 -5.52
C ALA A 108 17.21 -11.35 -5.53
N VAL A 109 17.29 -12.17 -4.47
CA VAL A 109 18.35 -13.15 -4.29
C VAL A 109 17.79 -14.57 -4.36
N ILE A 110 18.41 -15.41 -5.19
CA ILE A 110 18.12 -16.84 -5.27
C ILE A 110 19.44 -17.63 -5.31
N LYS A 111 19.57 -18.64 -4.45
CA LYS A 111 20.75 -19.55 -4.43
C LYS A 111 22.11 -18.81 -4.45
N GLY A 112 22.20 -17.64 -3.79
CA GLY A 112 23.41 -16.82 -3.72
C GLY A 112 23.66 -15.89 -4.93
N ARG A 113 22.81 -15.94 -5.97
CA ARG A 113 22.81 -14.99 -7.08
C ARG A 113 21.86 -13.83 -6.77
N ALA A 114 22.32 -12.60 -6.95
CA ALA A 114 21.52 -11.39 -6.75
C ALA A 114 21.16 -10.74 -8.10
N TYR A 115 19.90 -10.41 -8.27
CA TYR A 115 19.37 -9.56 -9.32
C TYR A 115 19.11 -8.18 -8.72
N ARG A 116 19.68 -7.12 -9.30
CA ARG A 116 19.55 -5.75 -8.82
C ARG A 116 19.02 -4.85 -9.93
N GLY A 117 18.13 -3.94 -9.58
CA GLY A 117 17.60 -2.96 -10.52
C GLY A 117 16.54 -2.07 -9.89
N THR A 118 16.19 -1.00 -10.61
CA THR A 118 15.20 -0.01 -10.16
C THR A 118 13.79 -0.27 -10.72
N SER A 119 13.65 -1.28 -11.59
CA SER A 119 12.43 -1.63 -12.33
C SER A 119 12.06 -3.08 -12.04
N TRP A 120 10.88 -3.28 -11.47
CA TRP A 120 10.36 -4.61 -11.16
C TRP A 120 10.23 -5.46 -12.43
N ALA A 121 9.84 -4.83 -13.54
CA ALA A 121 9.58 -5.50 -14.81
C ALA A 121 10.88 -6.00 -15.44
N ASP A 122 11.94 -5.17 -15.45
CA ASP A 122 13.24 -5.55 -16.00
C ASP A 122 13.89 -6.65 -15.15
N LEU A 123 13.75 -6.57 -13.82
CA LEU A 123 14.19 -7.61 -12.90
C LEU A 123 13.47 -8.93 -13.16
N PHE A 124 12.15 -8.91 -13.22
CA PHE A 124 11.35 -10.10 -13.46
C PHE A 124 11.68 -10.74 -14.82
N HIS A 125 11.77 -9.94 -15.88
CA HIS A 125 12.18 -10.40 -17.20
C HIS A 125 13.57 -11.05 -17.17
N THR A 126 14.53 -10.41 -16.49
CA THR A 126 15.89 -10.95 -16.35
C THR A 126 15.91 -12.29 -15.60
N ILE A 127 15.12 -12.42 -14.52
CA ILE A 127 14.98 -13.68 -13.78
C ILE A 127 14.40 -14.78 -14.67
N GLN A 128 13.37 -14.45 -15.45
CA GLN A 128 12.73 -15.38 -16.37
C GLN A 128 13.69 -15.86 -17.46
N GLU A 129 14.43 -14.95 -18.11
CA GLU A 129 15.43 -15.28 -19.14
C GLU A 129 16.56 -16.16 -18.60
N ASN A 130 16.89 -16.05 -17.31
CA ASN A 130 17.88 -16.90 -16.66
C ASN A 130 17.32 -18.26 -16.20
N GLY A 131 16.02 -18.52 -16.38
CA GLY A 131 15.37 -19.78 -16.01
C GLY A 131 15.28 -20.01 -14.50
N ASP A 132 15.37 -18.94 -13.68
CA ASP A 132 15.37 -19.04 -12.22
C ASP A 132 13.94 -19.01 -11.61
N VAL A 133 12.91 -19.09 -12.45
CA VAL A 133 11.51 -19.33 -12.09
C VAL A 133 10.89 -20.30 -13.11
N SER A 134 10.13 -21.29 -12.64
CA SER A 134 9.55 -22.33 -13.50
C SER A 134 8.04 -22.50 -13.36
N LEU A 135 7.46 -22.16 -12.20
CA LEU A 135 6.02 -22.24 -11.97
C LEU A 135 5.34 -20.90 -12.22
N LEU A 136 4.20 -20.90 -12.92
CA LEU A 136 3.43 -19.70 -13.23
C LEU A 136 2.90 -18.99 -11.97
N ASP A 137 2.46 -19.77 -10.97
CA ASP A 137 1.97 -19.22 -9.71
C ASP A 137 3.10 -18.51 -8.95
N HIS A 138 4.31 -19.08 -8.97
CA HIS A 138 5.48 -18.46 -8.36
C HIS A 138 5.94 -17.22 -9.14
N ALA A 139 5.86 -17.26 -10.47
CA ALA A 139 6.12 -16.09 -11.31
C ALA A 139 5.15 -14.93 -11.02
N ALA A 140 3.86 -15.22 -10.85
CA ALA A 140 2.85 -14.23 -10.48
C ALA A 140 3.12 -13.64 -9.09
N TYR A 141 3.44 -14.48 -8.10
CA TYR A 141 3.85 -14.05 -6.76
C TYR A 141 5.10 -13.16 -6.80
N LEU A 142 6.14 -13.61 -7.51
CA LEU A 142 7.40 -12.88 -7.63
C LEU A 142 7.20 -11.50 -8.25
N GLY A 143 6.43 -11.41 -9.33
CA GLY A 143 6.08 -10.13 -9.95
C GLY A 143 5.34 -9.19 -8.98
N ALA A 144 4.40 -9.72 -8.19
CA ALA A 144 3.68 -8.93 -7.19
C ALA A 144 4.61 -8.38 -6.10
N GLU A 145 5.52 -9.19 -5.57
CA GLU A 145 6.48 -8.78 -4.54
C GLU A 145 7.53 -7.79 -5.06
N LEU A 146 8.03 -8.00 -6.28
CA LEU A 146 8.94 -7.04 -6.93
C LEU A 146 8.26 -5.70 -7.18
N PHE A 147 7.01 -5.71 -7.66
CA PHE A 147 6.23 -4.47 -7.83
C PHE A 147 6.00 -3.78 -6.49
N LYS A 148 5.69 -4.53 -5.42
CA LYS A 148 5.57 -4.00 -4.05
C LYS A 148 6.86 -3.32 -3.57
N ALA A 149 8.02 -3.91 -3.88
CA ALA A 149 9.32 -3.30 -3.57
C ALA A 149 9.55 -2.00 -4.35
N GLU A 150 9.19 -1.94 -5.64
CA GLU A 150 9.27 -0.70 -6.41
C GLU A 150 8.37 0.40 -5.84
N LEU A 151 7.14 0.05 -5.45
CA LEU A 151 6.23 1.00 -4.81
C LEU A 151 6.78 1.49 -3.47
N ALA A 152 7.42 0.62 -2.68
CA ALA A 152 8.04 1.01 -1.41
C ALA A 152 9.14 2.06 -1.64
N ILE A 153 10.03 1.86 -2.62
CA ILE A 153 11.04 2.85 -3.02
C ILE A 153 10.36 4.15 -3.45
N ARG A 154 9.40 4.07 -4.37
CA ARG A 154 8.72 5.24 -4.94
C ARG A 154 7.99 6.08 -3.91
N PHE A 155 7.40 5.45 -2.90
CA PHE A 155 6.65 6.13 -1.84
C PHE A 155 7.47 6.39 -0.57
N GLY A 156 8.77 6.02 -0.55
CA GLY A 156 9.61 6.16 0.64
C GLY A 156 9.08 5.36 1.84
N ARG A 157 8.49 4.19 1.60
CA ARG A 157 7.95 3.30 2.62
C ARG A 157 8.86 2.09 2.84
N SER A 158 8.73 1.46 3.99
CA SER A 158 9.38 0.19 4.26
C SER A 158 8.78 -0.91 3.38
N PHE A 159 9.64 -1.84 2.95
CA PHE A 159 9.21 -3.06 2.28
C PHE A 159 9.30 -4.24 3.23
N GLU A 160 8.23 -5.03 3.28
CA GLU A 160 8.18 -6.31 3.97
C GLU A 160 7.67 -7.36 2.98
N GLN A 161 8.50 -8.35 2.67
CA GLN A 161 8.08 -9.48 1.83
C GLN A 161 6.96 -10.24 2.54
N ASP A 162 5.92 -10.66 1.80
CA ASP A 162 4.67 -11.26 2.32
C ASP A 162 3.84 -10.37 3.27
N GLY A 163 4.37 -9.21 3.67
CA GLY A 163 3.68 -8.22 4.47
C GLY A 163 2.70 -7.37 3.64
N PRO A 164 1.74 -6.71 4.32
CA PRO A 164 0.86 -5.74 3.68
C PRO A 164 1.66 -4.54 3.15
N PHE A 165 1.17 -3.92 2.08
CA PHE A 165 1.68 -2.63 1.60
C PHE A 165 0.95 -1.46 2.26
#